data_AF-A0A2T2N9K5-F1
#
_entry.id   AF-A0A2T2N9K5-F1
#
_cell.length_a   1.000
_cell.length_b   1.000
_cell.length_c   1.000
_cell.angle_alpha   90.00
_cell.angle_beta   90.00
_cell.angle_gamma   90.00
#
_symmetry.space_group_name_H-M   'P 1'
#
loop_
_entity.id
_entity.type
_entity.pdbx_description
1 polymer ?
#
loop_
_entity_poly.entity_id
_entity_poly.type
_entity_poly.pdbx_seq_one_letter_code
_entity_poly.pdbx_strand_id
1 'polypeptide(L)'
;MDFDFTLRVFKLLLIILSVSTVTEALCYTPNGALASDIPCKAGVNSTCCQNGYTCLEPNLCLSHQNVGLDGLSANDIYTRASCTDESWTSGECSQVCTKGAPNSFELVVHCGDGVYCCYEDAANCCKDDKAEKFDLGDPTPYRVIGQSGPVNTLLSKTSSTATANTTTSTPPPSASSTASRAENPSVSPNTISGNQIDKTVAVGLGVGIPLGVILISMMVGMIWWTRRMKRQFQVRQAATGQEKAQSITKVAEMYCPPSVSEMSSQRDKAEMP
;
A
#
# COMPACT_ATOMS: atom_id res chain seq x y z
N MET A 1 45.17 -5.99 20.14
CA MET A 1 44.27 -5.89 18.96
C MET A 1 42.90 -6.26 19.49
N ASP A 2 41.89 -5.39 19.42
CA ASP A 2 40.44 -5.73 19.51
C ASP A 2 39.52 -4.51 19.72
N PHE A 3 40.07 -3.31 19.92
CA PHE A 3 39.25 -2.08 20.00
C PHE A 3 38.44 -1.82 18.71
N ASP A 4 39.01 -2.18 17.55
CA ASP A 4 38.38 -2.05 16.24
C ASP A 4 37.20 -3.03 16.07
N PHE A 5 37.31 -4.23 16.66
CA PHE A 5 36.25 -5.24 16.61
C PHE A 5 35.04 -4.82 17.43
N THR A 6 35.28 -4.33 18.66
CA THR A 6 34.21 -3.83 19.54
C THR A 6 33.47 -2.64 18.90
N LEU A 7 34.21 -1.73 18.25
CA LEU A 7 33.64 -0.58 17.55
C LEU A 7 32.78 -0.97 16.34
N ARG A 8 33.19 -1.99 15.57
CA ARG A 8 32.42 -2.50 14.42
C ARG A 8 31.13 -3.19 14.86
N VAL A 9 31.17 -3.96 15.95
CA VAL A 9 29.99 -4.59 16.55
C VAL A 9 29.03 -3.52 17.08
N PHE A 10 29.54 -2.48 17.74
CA PHE A 10 28.73 -1.37 18.23
C PHE A 10 28.06 -0.59 17.08
N LYS A 11 28.78 -0.33 15.98
CA LYS A 11 28.21 0.30 14.78
C LYS A 11 27.14 -0.57 14.12
N LEU A 12 27.33 -1.89 14.04
CA LEU A 12 26.32 -2.81 13.50
C LEU A 12 25.07 -2.87 14.40
N LEU A 13 25.23 -2.91 15.72
CA LEU A 13 24.11 -2.83 16.67
C LEU A 13 23.32 -1.51 16.55
N LEU A 14 24.02 -0.37 16.39
CA LEU A 14 23.38 0.92 16.18
C LEU A 14 22.63 1.00 14.83
N ILE A 15 23.14 0.36 13.77
CA ILE A 15 22.46 0.28 12.47
C ILE A 15 21.20 -0.61 12.57
N ILE A 16 21.25 -1.72 13.30
CA ILE A 16 20.07 -2.60 13.50
C ILE A 16 19.00 -1.91 14.36
N LEU A 17 19.39 -1.08 15.34
CA LEU A 17 18.45 -0.24 16.12
C LEU A 17 17.83 0.91 15.31
N SER A 18 18.40 1.28 14.16
CA SER A 18 17.88 2.35 13.29
C SER A 18 16.82 1.88 12.28
N VAL A 19 16.49 0.58 12.28
CA VAL A 19 15.38 0.04 11.48
C VAL A 19 14.08 0.56 12.09
N SER A 20 13.64 1.72 11.61
CA SER A 20 12.31 2.25 11.92
C SER A 20 11.30 1.23 11.43
N THR A 21 10.50 0.68 12.35
CA THR A 21 9.32 -0.11 11.97
C THR A 21 8.37 0.85 11.26
N VAL A 22 8.40 0.85 9.93
CA VAL A 22 7.31 1.44 9.13
C VAL A 22 6.12 0.52 9.36
N THR A 23 5.30 0.84 10.36
CA THR A 23 3.98 0.24 10.49
C THR A 23 3.14 0.82 9.37
N GLU A 24 3.02 0.11 8.25
CA GLU A 24 1.90 0.36 7.34
C GLU A 24 0.63 0.17 8.17
N ALA A 25 -0.15 1.23 8.32
CA ALA A 25 -1.44 1.12 8.99
C ALA A 25 -2.36 0.30 8.09
N LEU A 26 -2.76 -0.87 8.58
CA LEU A 26 -3.75 -1.72 7.93
C LEU A 26 -5.14 -1.10 8.11
N CYS A 27 -6.02 -1.34 7.15
CA CYS A 27 -7.40 -0.86 7.20
C CYS A 27 -8.35 -2.05 7.36
N TYR A 28 -9.40 -1.84 8.13
CA TYR A 28 -10.36 -2.85 8.55
C TYR A 28 -11.78 -2.34 8.28
N THR A 29 -12.64 -3.22 7.78
CA THR A 29 -14.09 -2.99 7.66
C THR A 29 -14.78 -3.15 9.03
N PRO A 30 -16.04 -2.71 9.21
CA PRO A 30 -16.71 -2.71 10.53
C PRO A 30 -16.69 -4.05 11.28
N ASN A 31 -16.62 -5.17 10.57
CA ASN A 31 -16.53 -6.51 11.18
C ASN A 31 -15.09 -6.96 11.49
N GLY A 32 -14.08 -6.10 11.30
CA GLY A 32 -12.67 -6.40 11.48
C GLY A 32 -11.98 -7.06 10.27
N ALA A 33 -12.66 -7.22 9.12
CA ALA A 33 -12.00 -7.80 7.95
C ALA A 33 -11.06 -6.80 7.26
N LEU A 34 -9.88 -7.26 6.87
CA LEU A 34 -8.87 -6.46 6.17
C LEU A 34 -9.38 -5.90 4.84
N ALA A 35 -9.15 -4.61 4.62
CA ALA A 35 -9.42 -3.89 3.39
C ALA A 35 -8.12 -3.47 2.69
N SER A 36 -8.15 -3.35 1.36
CA SER A 36 -7.02 -2.86 0.55
C SER A 36 -7.06 -1.34 0.34
N ASP A 37 -7.59 -0.62 1.32
CA ASP A 37 -7.72 0.84 1.30
C ASP A 37 -6.47 1.51 1.87
N ILE A 38 -6.37 2.83 1.69
CA ILE A 38 -5.22 3.62 2.12
C ILE A 38 -5.69 4.63 3.19
N PRO A 39 -5.00 4.74 4.33
CA PRO A 39 -5.34 5.70 5.38
C PRO A 39 -5.34 7.12 4.85
N CYS A 40 -6.35 7.90 5.24
CA CYS A 40 -6.44 9.31 4.90
C CYS A 40 -5.42 10.17 5.67
N LYS A 41 -5.18 9.86 6.95
CA LYS A 41 -4.19 10.50 7.82
C LYS A 41 -3.09 9.48 8.21
N ALA A 42 -1.87 9.96 8.40
CA ALA A 42 -0.74 9.12 8.82
C ALA A 42 -0.57 9.13 10.34
N GLY A 43 -0.16 7.99 10.93
CA GLY A 43 0.30 7.91 12.32
C GLY A 43 -0.78 7.92 13.40
N VAL A 44 -2.06 7.97 13.04
CA VAL A 44 -3.22 7.95 13.96
C VAL A 44 -4.33 7.09 13.38
N ASN A 45 -5.34 6.78 14.19
CA ASN A 45 -6.57 6.18 13.69
C ASN A 45 -7.19 7.11 12.63
N SER A 46 -7.61 6.55 11.50
CA SER A 46 -8.12 7.31 10.37
C SER A 46 -9.07 6.46 9.55
N THR A 47 -10.09 7.08 8.97
CA THR A 47 -10.76 6.53 7.80
C THR A 47 -9.75 6.21 6.71
N CYS A 48 -9.97 5.10 6.04
CA CYS A 48 -9.22 4.65 4.89
C CYS A 48 -10.12 4.69 3.66
N CYS A 49 -9.61 5.25 2.57
CA CYS A 49 -10.33 5.33 1.30
C CYS A 49 -9.59 4.54 0.22
N GLN A 50 -10.36 4.06 -0.77
CA GLN A 50 -9.79 3.39 -1.92
C GLN A 50 -8.93 4.35 -2.76
N ASN A 51 -7.97 3.81 -3.50
CA ASN A 51 -7.16 4.60 -4.41
C ASN A 51 -8.01 5.44 -5.38
N GLY A 52 -7.69 6.73 -5.51
CA GLY A 52 -8.42 7.69 -6.32
C GLY A 52 -9.63 8.34 -5.63
N TYR A 53 -9.99 7.95 -4.41
CA TYR A 53 -11.07 8.60 -3.67
C TYR A 53 -10.56 9.83 -2.93
N THR A 54 -11.45 10.78 -2.71
CA THR A 54 -11.21 11.96 -1.86
C THR A 54 -11.63 11.64 -0.43
N CYS A 55 -10.75 11.91 0.53
CA CYS A 55 -11.01 11.89 1.96
C CYS A 55 -11.71 13.18 2.38
N LEU A 56 -12.77 13.05 3.17
CA LEU A 56 -13.56 14.17 3.68
C LEU A 56 -13.67 14.14 5.19
N GLU A 57 -13.91 15.32 5.75
CA GLU A 57 -14.53 15.50 7.06
C GLU A 57 -16.03 15.73 6.82
N PRO A 58 -16.96 15.01 7.47
CA PRO A 58 -16.74 13.90 8.41
C PRO A 58 -16.13 12.69 7.70
N ASN A 59 -15.42 11.84 8.47
CA ASN A 59 -14.56 10.70 8.09
C ASN A 59 -15.10 9.73 6.99
N LEU A 60 -15.42 10.24 5.81
CA LEU A 60 -16.05 9.58 4.68
C LEU A 60 -15.16 9.69 3.44
N CYS A 61 -15.52 8.94 2.42
CA CYS A 61 -14.83 8.92 1.13
C CYS A 61 -15.78 9.37 0.02
N LEU A 62 -15.26 10.12 -0.94
CA LEU A 62 -15.95 10.48 -2.18
C LEU A 62 -15.24 9.82 -3.36
N SER A 63 -15.99 9.04 -4.14
CA SER A 63 -15.48 8.44 -5.37
C SER A 63 -15.17 9.51 -6.40
N HIS A 64 -14.01 9.41 -7.08
CA HIS A 64 -13.66 10.29 -8.21
C HIS A 64 -14.72 10.37 -9.31
N GLN A 65 -15.57 9.34 -9.43
CA GLN A 65 -16.67 9.32 -10.40
C GLN A 65 -17.82 10.26 -10.05
N ASN A 66 -17.94 10.63 -8.76
CA ASN A 66 -19.00 11.46 -8.23
C ASN A 66 -18.51 12.86 -7.82
N VAL A 67 -17.27 13.26 -8.16
CA VAL A 67 -16.77 14.58 -7.78
C VAL A 67 -17.35 15.65 -8.71
N GLY A 68 -18.06 16.61 -8.12
CA GLY A 68 -18.59 17.81 -8.76
C GLY A 68 -17.55 18.89 -8.98
N LEU A 69 -17.96 20.00 -9.61
CA LEU A 69 -17.06 21.12 -9.95
C LEU A 69 -16.53 21.85 -8.71
N ASP A 70 -17.24 21.77 -7.60
CA ASP A 70 -16.92 22.33 -6.29
C ASP A 70 -16.05 21.39 -5.43
N GLY A 71 -15.74 20.18 -5.92
CA GLY A 71 -14.98 19.18 -5.19
C GLY A 71 -15.82 18.34 -4.21
N LEU A 72 -17.14 18.55 -4.18
CA LEU A 72 -18.10 17.79 -3.39
C LEU A 72 -18.81 16.73 -4.24
N SER A 73 -19.76 16.01 -3.66
CA SER A 73 -20.51 14.99 -4.40
C SER A 73 -21.48 15.63 -5.40
N ALA A 74 -21.41 15.23 -6.67
CA ALA A 74 -22.33 15.68 -7.73
C ALA A 74 -23.73 15.06 -7.62
N ASN A 75 -23.89 14.03 -6.80
CA ASN A 75 -25.13 13.28 -6.62
C ASN A 75 -25.45 13.02 -5.14
N ASP A 76 -24.87 13.80 -4.23
CA ASP A 76 -25.04 13.69 -2.77
C ASP A 76 -24.65 12.32 -2.18
N ILE A 77 -23.92 11.50 -2.93
CA ILE A 77 -23.48 10.16 -2.50
C ILE A 77 -22.02 10.21 -2.06
N TYR A 78 -21.79 9.72 -0.83
CA TYR A 78 -20.51 9.47 -0.22
C TYR A 78 -20.39 7.98 0.12
N THR A 79 -19.27 7.59 0.70
CA THR A 79 -18.98 6.19 1.04
C THR A 79 -18.41 6.10 2.44
N ARG A 80 -19.03 5.28 3.29
CA ARG A 80 -18.37 4.76 4.48
C ARG A 80 -17.48 3.61 4.03
N ALA A 81 -16.17 3.82 4.09
CA ALA A 81 -15.16 2.84 3.69
C ALA A 81 -14.62 2.10 4.91
N SER A 82 -13.32 1.78 4.94
CA SER A 82 -12.67 1.11 6.06
C SER A 82 -12.01 2.10 7.03
N CYS A 83 -11.50 1.61 8.15
CA CYS A 83 -10.75 2.41 9.12
C CYS A 83 -9.49 1.69 9.57
N THR A 84 -8.47 2.43 10.01
CA THR A 84 -7.27 1.80 10.58
C THR A 84 -7.49 1.20 11.97
N ASP A 85 -8.64 1.46 12.60
CA ASP A 85 -9.04 0.83 13.86
C ASP A 85 -9.76 -0.49 13.59
N GLU A 86 -9.17 -1.62 13.96
CA GLU A 86 -9.83 -2.93 13.87
C GLU A 86 -11.08 -3.00 14.76
N SER A 87 -11.08 -2.30 15.90
CA SER A 87 -12.18 -2.33 16.86
C SER A 87 -13.35 -1.40 16.48
N TRP A 88 -13.13 -0.48 15.53
CA TRP A 88 -14.10 0.54 15.14
C TRP A 88 -14.60 1.42 16.29
N THR A 89 -13.82 1.59 17.35
CA THR A 89 -14.22 2.39 18.51
C THR A 89 -13.71 3.84 18.45
N SER A 90 -12.73 4.11 17.59
CA SER A 90 -12.20 5.45 17.38
C SER A 90 -13.22 6.38 16.72
N GLY A 91 -13.30 7.62 17.22
CA GLY A 91 -14.05 8.70 16.58
C GLY A 91 -13.48 9.15 15.23
N GLU A 92 -12.24 8.76 14.90
CA GLU A 92 -11.65 8.97 13.57
C GLU A 92 -12.14 7.94 12.53
N CYS A 93 -12.89 6.93 12.97
CA CYS A 93 -13.61 6.01 12.10
C CYS A 93 -15.05 6.47 11.95
N SER A 94 -15.57 6.44 10.72
CA SER A 94 -16.99 6.71 10.48
C SER A 94 -17.87 5.70 11.22
N GLN A 95 -18.74 6.17 12.11
CA GLN A 95 -19.66 5.31 12.86
C GLN A 95 -21.01 5.13 12.16
N VAL A 96 -21.17 5.70 10.96
CA VAL A 96 -22.43 5.64 10.21
C VAL A 96 -22.46 4.43 9.30
N CYS A 97 -23.64 3.85 9.10
CA CYS A 97 -23.86 2.79 8.11
C CYS A 97 -22.90 1.60 8.28
N THR A 98 -22.77 1.13 9.52
CA THR A 98 -21.93 -0.01 9.88
C THR A 98 -22.71 -1.34 9.89
N LYS A 99 -24.05 -1.28 9.89
CA LYS A 99 -24.93 -2.45 10.01
C LYS A 99 -25.26 -3.11 8.66
N GLY A 100 -25.44 -2.32 7.60
CA GLY A 100 -25.91 -2.81 6.29
C GLY A 100 -24.85 -3.64 5.57
N ALA A 101 -23.63 -3.12 5.47
CA ALA A 101 -22.52 -3.78 4.79
C ALA A 101 -21.25 -3.85 5.69
N PRO A 102 -21.27 -4.64 6.78
CA PRO A 102 -20.23 -4.64 7.81
C PRO A 102 -18.89 -5.22 7.33
N ASN A 103 -18.88 -5.93 6.21
CA ASN A 103 -17.70 -6.57 5.61
C ASN A 103 -17.18 -5.85 4.35
N SER A 104 -17.78 -4.72 3.97
CA SER A 104 -17.37 -3.94 2.80
C SER A 104 -17.50 -2.44 3.06
N PHE A 105 -17.47 -1.62 2.01
CA PHE A 105 -17.93 -0.23 2.06
C PHE A 105 -19.47 -0.16 1.95
N GLU A 106 -20.05 0.98 2.30
CA GLU A 106 -21.48 1.27 2.16
C GLU A 106 -21.69 2.69 1.65
N LEU A 107 -22.74 2.89 0.83
CA LEU A 107 -23.09 4.20 0.32
C LEU A 107 -23.85 5.00 1.38
N VAL A 108 -23.45 6.25 1.53
CA VAL A 108 -24.03 7.21 2.48
C VAL A 108 -24.58 8.38 1.69
N VAL A 109 -25.86 8.70 1.88
CA VAL A 109 -26.53 9.80 1.20
C VAL A 109 -26.51 11.03 2.09
N HIS A 110 -26.10 12.18 1.55
CA HIS A 110 -26.22 13.47 2.21
C HIS A 110 -27.60 14.05 1.94
N CYS A 111 -28.29 14.47 2.99
CA CYS A 111 -29.67 14.95 2.93
C CYS A 111 -29.76 16.49 2.96
N GLY A 112 -28.62 17.18 3.06
CA GLY A 112 -28.52 18.60 3.38
C GLY A 112 -28.27 18.86 4.87
N ASP A 113 -27.80 20.07 5.18
CA ASP A 113 -27.57 20.58 6.55
C ASP A 113 -26.70 19.64 7.42
N GLY A 114 -25.64 19.06 6.85
CA GLY A 114 -24.77 18.10 7.54
C GLY A 114 -25.42 16.76 7.95
N VAL A 115 -26.65 16.47 7.51
CA VAL A 115 -27.37 15.23 7.84
C VAL A 115 -27.14 14.16 6.77
N TYR A 116 -26.93 12.92 7.21
CA TYR A 116 -26.68 11.77 6.36
C TYR A 116 -27.57 10.58 6.70
N CYS A 117 -27.78 9.68 5.74
CA CYS A 117 -28.46 8.40 5.94
C CYS A 117 -27.85 7.29 5.10
N CYS A 118 -28.15 6.04 5.44
CA CYS A 118 -27.62 4.87 4.75
C CYS A 118 -28.47 4.56 3.52
N TYR A 119 -27.81 4.35 2.37
CA TYR A 119 -28.50 4.12 1.11
C TYR A 119 -29.40 2.87 1.14
N GLU A 120 -28.97 1.82 1.87
CA GLU A 120 -29.69 0.55 1.95
C GLU A 120 -30.93 0.59 2.85
N ASP A 121 -31.13 1.64 3.66
CA ASP A 121 -32.26 1.71 4.59
C ASP A 121 -33.59 2.03 3.89
N ALA A 122 -33.58 2.82 2.80
CA ALA A 122 -34.77 3.14 2.00
C ALA A 122 -34.41 3.79 0.66
N ALA A 123 -35.26 3.62 -0.36
CA ALA A 123 -35.10 4.23 -1.69
C ALA A 123 -34.98 5.78 -1.68
N ASN A 124 -35.36 6.43 -0.58
CA ASN A 124 -35.09 7.84 -0.26
C ASN A 124 -34.95 8.01 1.26
N CYS A 125 -33.88 7.49 1.87
CA CYS A 125 -33.66 7.56 3.32
C CYS A 125 -33.73 9.00 3.88
N CYS A 126 -33.43 10.02 3.07
CA CYS A 126 -33.56 11.42 3.49
C CYS A 126 -35.02 11.86 3.77
N LYS A 127 -35.99 11.27 3.07
CA LYS A 127 -37.41 11.60 3.18
C LYS A 127 -38.19 10.64 4.10
N ASP A 128 -37.57 9.53 4.48
CA ASP A 128 -38.19 8.57 5.39
C ASP A 128 -37.87 8.95 6.84
N ASP A 129 -38.90 9.21 7.63
CA ASP A 129 -38.77 9.52 9.05
C ASP A 129 -38.34 8.30 9.88
N LYS A 130 -38.42 7.09 9.30
CA LYS A 130 -38.01 5.84 9.93
C LYS A 130 -36.56 5.45 9.64
N ALA A 131 -35.92 6.10 8.67
CA ALA A 131 -34.52 5.83 8.36
C ALA A 131 -33.61 6.38 9.48
N GLU A 132 -32.51 5.68 9.74
CA GLU A 132 -31.48 6.16 10.67
C GLU A 132 -30.77 7.37 10.04
N LYS A 133 -30.78 8.50 10.75
CA LYS A 133 -30.14 9.75 10.31
C LYS A 133 -29.01 10.12 11.25
N PHE A 134 -27.92 10.60 10.68
CA PHE A 134 -26.69 10.95 11.38
C PHE A 134 -26.35 12.40 11.10
N ASP A 135 -26.19 13.20 12.15
CA ASP A 135 -25.65 14.56 12.05
C ASP A 135 -24.12 14.47 12.16
N LEU A 136 -23.44 14.80 11.06
CA LEU A 136 -21.99 14.72 10.96
C LEU A 136 -21.34 16.06 10.54
N GLY A 137 -22.15 17.09 10.26
CA GLY A 137 -21.69 18.35 9.68
C GLY A 137 -21.42 18.29 8.17
N ASP A 138 -21.09 19.44 7.58
CA ASP A 138 -20.94 19.54 6.12
C ASP A 138 -19.64 18.89 5.60
N PRO A 139 -19.69 18.28 4.41
CA PRO A 139 -18.55 17.58 3.83
C PRO A 139 -17.46 18.56 3.41
N THR A 140 -16.24 18.35 3.89
CA THR A 140 -15.05 19.14 3.56
C THR A 140 -13.94 18.22 3.04
N PRO A 141 -13.57 18.30 1.75
CA PRO A 141 -12.50 17.46 1.18
C PRO A 141 -11.12 17.98 1.59
N TYR A 142 -10.22 17.08 2.00
CA TYR A 142 -8.87 17.47 2.45
C TYR A 142 -7.72 16.68 1.81
N ARG A 143 -7.99 15.52 1.18
CA ARG A 143 -6.94 14.71 0.54
C ARG A 143 -7.49 13.81 -0.55
N VAL A 144 -6.73 13.58 -1.62
CA VAL A 144 -7.03 12.55 -2.63
C VAL A 144 -6.03 11.40 -2.50
N ILE A 145 -6.52 10.16 -2.40
CA ILE A 145 -5.66 8.98 -2.32
C ILE A 145 -4.98 8.73 -3.68
N GLY A 146 -3.66 8.49 -3.65
CA GLY A 146 -2.88 8.18 -4.85
C GLY A 146 -2.38 9.40 -5.62
N GLN A 147 -2.60 10.62 -5.10
CA GLN A 147 -2.01 11.85 -5.64
C GLN A 147 -1.22 12.60 -4.57
N SER A 148 -0.06 13.12 -4.95
CA SER A 148 0.73 14.03 -4.13
C SER A 148 0.51 15.47 -4.60
N GLY A 149 -0.37 16.20 -3.91
CA GLY A 149 -0.64 17.62 -4.16
C GLY A 149 -1.84 18.11 -3.35
N PRO A 150 -1.98 19.42 -3.09
CA PRO A 150 -3.17 19.97 -2.46
C PRO A 150 -4.40 19.74 -3.35
N VAL A 151 -5.56 19.47 -2.73
CA VAL A 151 -6.84 19.10 -3.37
C VAL A 151 -7.23 20.05 -4.53
N ASN A 152 -6.80 21.32 -4.45
CA ASN A 152 -7.03 22.36 -5.46
C ASN A 152 -6.24 22.19 -6.76
N THR A 153 -5.30 21.26 -6.86
CA THR A 153 -4.41 21.14 -8.05
C THR A 153 -5.00 20.29 -9.18
N LEU A 154 -6.17 19.68 -8.99
CA LEU A 154 -6.86 18.95 -10.07
C LEU A 154 -7.58 19.87 -11.07
N LEU A 155 -7.55 21.19 -10.88
CA LEU A 155 -8.20 22.19 -11.75
C LEU A 155 -7.35 22.64 -12.95
N SER A 156 -6.20 22.01 -13.24
CA SER A 156 -5.38 22.43 -14.38
C SER A 156 -4.71 21.25 -15.08
N LYS A 157 -5.51 20.42 -15.76
CA LYS A 157 -4.96 19.59 -16.84
C LYS A 157 -5.91 19.53 -18.03
N THR A 158 -5.99 20.63 -18.76
CA THR A 158 -6.31 20.62 -20.18
C THR A 158 -5.47 21.68 -20.88
N SER A 159 -4.76 21.23 -21.91
CA SER A 159 -3.99 21.98 -22.91
C SER A 159 -2.52 22.34 -22.64
N SER A 160 -1.68 21.82 -23.54
CA SER A 160 -0.40 22.36 -24.06
C SER A 160 0.91 21.66 -23.63
N THR A 161 1.36 20.76 -24.52
CA THR A 161 2.69 20.72 -25.16
C THR A 161 3.98 20.90 -24.35
N ALA A 162 4.75 19.80 -24.35
CA ALA A 162 6.21 19.64 -24.33
C ALA A 162 7.09 20.88 -24.09
N THR A 163 7.96 20.81 -23.06
CA THR A 163 9.41 21.03 -23.25
C THR A 163 10.19 20.24 -22.21
N ALA A 164 11.14 19.43 -22.67
CA ALA A 164 12.06 18.66 -21.84
C ALA A 164 13.27 19.53 -21.47
N ASN A 165 13.55 19.72 -20.18
CA ASN A 165 14.83 20.25 -19.73
C ASN A 165 15.45 19.34 -18.67
N THR A 166 16.42 18.56 -19.15
CA THR A 166 17.51 17.92 -18.41
C THR A 166 18.34 18.98 -17.68
N THR A 167 18.78 18.74 -16.45
CA THR A 167 20.10 19.19 -15.96
C THR A 167 20.56 18.38 -14.76
N THR A 168 21.84 18.01 -14.84
CA THR A 168 22.63 17.11 -14.02
C THR A 168 23.38 17.86 -12.91
N SER A 169 23.63 17.14 -11.81
CA SER A 169 24.83 17.13 -10.95
C SER A 169 25.60 18.43 -10.64
N THR A 170 25.77 18.72 -9.33
CA THR A 170 27.07 18.79 -8.58
C THR A 170 27.02 19.80 -7.42
N PRO A 171 27.60 19.49 -6.24
CA PRO A 171 27.89 20.46 -5.17
C PRO A 171 29.40 20.82 -5.12
N PRO A 172 29.76 22.10 -4.91
CA PRO A 172 30.84 22.46 -3.96
C PRO A 172 30.64 23.88 -3.34
N PRO A 173 31.58 24.51 -2.58
CA PRO A 173 32.88 24.05 -2.06
C PRO A 173 33.15 24.33 -0.56
N SER A 174 34.31 23.82 -0.13
CA SER A 174 35.08 24.03 1.10
C SER A 174 35.34 25.48 1.53
N ALA A 175 35.58 25.66 2.84
CA ALA A 175 36.36 26.77 3.39
C ALA A 175 37.49 26.23 4.29
N SER A 176 38.71 26.71 4.03
CA SER A 176 39.97 26.43 4.74
C SER A 176 40.24 27.47 5.85
N SER A 177 41.09 27.10 6.82
CA SER A 177 42.21 27.87 7.44
C SER A 177 42.46 27.44 8.89
N THR A 178 43.61 27.59 9.59
CA THR A 178 45.07 27.64 9.35
C THR A 178 45.72 27.73 10.76
N ALA A 179 46.91 27.12 10.96
CA ALA A 179 47.92 27.36 12.03
C ALA A 179 47.57 27.04 13.51
N SER A 180 48.41 26.32 14.27
CA SER A 180 49.67 26.88 14.83
C SER A 180 50.68 25.82 15.31
N ARG A 181 51.90 26.31 15.56
CA ARG A 181 53.23 25.69 15.70
C ARG A 181 53.65 25.39 17.16
N ALA A 182 54.84 24.75 17.28
CA ALA A 182 55.73 24.54 18.45
C ALA A 182 55.47 23.22 19.23
N GLU A 183 56.44 22.40 19.67
CA GLU A 183 57.89 22.55 19.88
C GLU A 183 58.53 21.14 20.02
N ASN A 184 59.81 21.00 19.64
CA ASN A 184 60.71 19.87 19.97
C ASN A 184 61.46 20.23 21.29
N PRO A 185 62.30 19.41 22.00
CA PRO A 185 63.13 18.30 21.49
C PRO A 185 63.49 17.11 22.44
N SER A 186 64.20 16.11 21.86
CA SER A 186 65.25 15.22 22.45
C SER A 186 64.81 14.22 23.56
N VAL A 187 65.28 12.96 23.70
CA VAL A 187 66.66 12.40 23.72
C VAL A 187 66.56 10.85 23.53
N SER A 188 67.57 10.24 22.89
CA SER A 188 67.81 8.78 22.71
C SER A 188 68.46 8.15 23.98
N PRO A 189 69.17 7.00 24.02
CA PRO A 189 69.14 5.73 23.25
C PRO A 189 69.13 4.47 24.18
N ASN A 190 68.94 3.26 23.63
CA ASN A 190 69.90 2.13 23.76
C ASN A 190 69.32 0.74 23.38
N THR A 191 69.90 0.23 22.30
CA THR A 191 70.37 -1.13 21.96
C THR A 191 70.46 -2.16 23.10
N ILE A 192 70.09 -3.43 22.84
CA ILE A 192 70.99 -4.60 22.65
C ILE A 192 70.18 -5.91 22.42
N SER A 193 70.47 -6.53 21.28
CA SER A 193 70.62 -7.95 20.92
C SER A 193 69.91 -9.10 21.64
N GLY A 194 69.42 -10.06 20.82
CA GLY A 194 69.95 -11.42 20.88
C GLY A 194 68.99 -12.61 20.98
N ASN A 195 68.71 -13.21 19.82
CA ASN A 195 68.73 -14.66 19.54
C ASN A 195 67.64 -15.66 20.02
N GLN A 196 67.17 -16.44 19.02
CA GLN A 196 66.70 -17.84 19.00
C GLN A 196 65.18 -18.20 18.93
N ILE A 197 64.78 -18.57 17.70
CA ILE A 197 64.25 -19.88 17.22
C ILE A 197 62.89 -20.42 17.74
N ASP A 198 62.01 -20.67 16.76
CA ASP A 198 60.89 -21.62 16.61
C ASP A 198 59.65 -21.56 17.52
N LYS A 199 58.52 -21.19 16.90
CA LYS A 199 57.43 -22.13 16.54
C LYS A 199 56.32 -21.43 15.75
N THR A 200 56.01 -22.04 14.62
CA THR A 200 54.76 -21.91 13.86
C THR A 200 53.54 -21.85 14.77
N VAL A 201 52.79 -20.75 14.72
CA VAL A 201 51.34 -20.74 14.94
C VAL A 201 50.73 -19.99 13.77
N ALA A 202 50.52 -20.76 12.71
CA ALA A 202 49.44 -20.50 11.79
C ALA A 202 48.10 -20.70 12.52
N VAL A 203 47.05 -20.12 11.94
CA VAL A 203 45.61 -20.32 12.23
C VAL A 203 44.95 -19.16 13.00
N GLY A 204 44.17 -18.40 12.24
CA GLY A 204 43.19 -17.42 12.74
C GLY A 204 42.24 -16.89 11.65
N LEU A 205 42.03 -17.62 10.55
CA LEU A 205 40.95 -17.37 9.59
C LEU A 205 39.81 -18.33 9.94
N GLY A 206 38.83 -17.87 10.71
CA GLY A 206 37.81 -18.80 11.21
C GLY A 206 36.59 -18.21 11.90
N VAL A 207 36.15 -16.99 11.61
CA VAL A 207 34.83 -16.51 12.06
C VAL A 207 34.19 -15.60 10.99
N GLY A 208 33.93 -16.14 9.81
CA GLY A 208 33.13 -15.46 8.76
C GLY A 208 31.98 -16.28 8.20
N ILE A 209 31.94 -17.59 8.51
CA ILE A 209 31.02 -18.53 7.87
C ILE A 209 29.61 -18.58 8.50
N PRO A 210 29.36 -18.36 9.82
CA PRO A 210 28.01 -18.58 10.33
C PRO A 210 26.98 -17.54 9.84
N LEU A 211 27.39 -16.29 9.59
CA LEU A 211 26.47 -15.25 9.09
C LEU A 211 26.09 -15.45 7.62
N GLY A 212 27.02 -15.91 6.78
CA GLY A 212 26.75 -16.20 5.37
C GLY A 212 25.73 -17.32 5.20
N VAL A 213 25.85 -18.38 6.01
CA VAL A 213 24.92 -19.53 5.94
C VAL A 213 23.51 -19.14 6.39
N ILE A 214 23.38 -18.29 7.42
CA ILE A 214 22.06 -17.83 7.90
C ILE A 214 21.38 -16.92 6.85
N LEU A 215 22.12 -15.97 6.26
CA LEU A 215 21.56 -15.09 5.22
C LEU A 215 21.19 -15.85 3.95
N ILE A 216 22.03 -16.80 3.51
CA ILE A 216 21.72 -17.66 2.36
C ILE A 216 20.52 -18.57 2.67
N SER A 217 20.44 -19.13 3.88
CA SER A 217 19.30 -19.94 4.31
C SER A 217 17.99 -19.15 4.34
N MET A 218 17.98 -17.92 4.89
CA MET A 218 16.82 -17.04 4.86
C MET A 218 16.44 -16.63 3.44
N MET A 219 17.41 -16.27 2.59
CA MET A 219 17.15 -15.86 1.22
C MET A 219 16.57 -17.01 0.39
N VAL A 220 17.13 -18.22 0.51
CA VAL A 220 16.61 -19.42 -0.15
C VAL A 220 15.23 -19.79 0.39
N GLY A 221 15.01 -19.69 1.71
CA GLY A 221 13.72 -19.93 2.35
C GLY A 221 12.64 -18.94 1.87
N MET A 222 12.97 -17.66 1.77
CA MET A 222 12.07 -16.61 1.29
C MET A 222 11.72 -16.81 -0.20
N ILE A 223 12.71 -17.18 -1.03
CA ILE A 223 12.47 -17.50 -2.45
C ILE A 223 11.59 -18.75 -2.58
N TRP A 224 11.82 -19.79 -1.77
CA TRP A 224 10.98 -20.99 -1.79
C TRP A 224 9.56 -20.72 -1.31
N TRP A 225 9.39 -19.92 -0.24
CA TRP A 225 8.08 -19.52 0.29
C TRP A 225 7.30 -18.67 -0.71
N THR A 226 7.94 -17.66 -1.31
CA THR A 226 7.28 -16.81 -2.32
C THR A 226 6.90 -17.60 -3.57
N ARG A 227 7.71 -18.57 -4.01
CA ARG A 227 7.35 -19.48 -5.11
C ARG A 227 6.22 -20.42 -4.73
N ARG A 228 6.17 -20.92 -3.48
CA ARG A 228 5.06 -21.74 -2.97
C ARG A 228 3.77 -20.93 -2.92
N MET A 229 3.80 -19.70 -2.41
CA MET A 229 2.63 -18.81 -2.39
C MET A 229 2.17 -18.45 -3.80
N LYS A 230 3.08 -18.11 -4.72
CA LYS A 230 2.74 -17.85 -6.13
C LYS A 230 2.11 -19.07 -6.82
N ARG A 231 2.53 -20.29 -6.50
CA ARG A 231 1.88 -21.51 -6.99
C ARG A 231 0.44 -21.63 -6.50
N GLN A 232 0.15 -21.24 -5.26
CA GLN A 232 -1.23 -21.19 -4.75
C GLN A 232 -2.07 -20.14 -5.49
N PHE A 233 -1.50 -18.97 -5.79
CA PHE A 233 -2.18 -17.94 -6.58
C PHE A 233 -2.41 -18.35 -8.04
N GLN A 234 -1.47 -19.06 -8.68
CA GLN A 234 -1.64 -19.55 -10.05
C GLN A 234 -2.68 -20.67 -10.15
N VAL A 235 -2.74 -21.58 -9.17
CA VAL A 235 -3.80 -22.60 -9.09
C VAL A 235 -5.18 -21.96 -8.89
N ARG A 236 -5.28 -20.92 -8.04
CA ARG A 236 -6.52 -20.15 -7.86
C ARG A 236 -6.93 -19.38 -9.12
N GLN A 237 -5.99 -18.77 -9.84
CA GLN A 237 -6.27 -18.07 -11.09
C GLN A 237 -6.65 -19.02 -12.24
N ALA A 238 -6.09 -20.24 -12.29
CA ALA A 238 -6.51 -21.26 -13.25
C ALA A 238 -7.95 -21.73 -13.00
N ALA A 239 -8.36 -21.88 -11.73
CA ALA A 239 -9.74 -22.22 -11.37
C ALA A 239 -10.73 -21.09 -11.73
N THR A 240 -10.40 -19.83 -11.42
CA THR A 240 -11.26 -18.67 -11.76
C THR A 240 -11.31 -18.39 -13.28
N GLY A 241 -10.24 -18.71 -14.01
CA GLY A 241 -10.20 -18.59 -15.47
C GLY A 241 -11.13 -19.57 -16.19
N GLN A 242 -11.25 -20.81 -15.68
CA GLN A 242 -12.20 -21.79 -16.20
C GLN A 242 -13.66 -21.40 -15.89
N GLU A 243 -13.93 -20.87 -14.70
CA GLU A 243 -15.27 -20.42 -14.31
C GLU A 243 -15.76 -19.25 -15.19
N LYS A 244 -14.88 -18.28 -15.48
CA LYS A 244 -15.21 -17.16 -16.39
C LYS A 244 -15.44 -17.64 -17.82
N ALA A 245 -14.62 -18.53 -18.35
CA ALA A 245 -14.82 -19.08 -19.69
C ALA A 245 -16.16 -19.82 -19.83
N GLN A 246 -16.56 -20.59 -18.82
CA GLN A 246 -17.83 -21.32 -18.83
C GLN A 246 -19.05 -20.38 -18.72
N SER A 247 -18.92 -19.26 -17.98
CA SER A 247 -19.97 -18.25 -17.89
C SER A 247 -20.16 -17.47 -19.19
N ILE A 248 -19.06 -17.14 -19.89
CA ILE A 248 -19.12 -16.40 -21.17
C ILE A 248 -19.71 -17.28 -22.28
N THR A 249 -19.40 -18.58 -22.33
CA THR A 249 -20.00 -19.50 -23.31
C THR A 249 -21.51 -19.64 -23.13
N LYS A 250 -22.00 -19.74 -21.88
CA LYS A 250 -23.44 -19.81 -21.61
C LYS A 250 -24.18 -18.52 -21.97
N VAL A 251 -23.56 -17.36 -21.76
CA VAL A 251 -24.15 -16.07 -22.14
C VAL A 251 -24.15 -15.90 -23.67
N ALA A 252 -23.11 -16.33 -24.37
CA ALA A 252 -23.06 -16.29 -25.84
C ALA A 252 -24.14 -17.17 -26.49
N GLU A 253 -24.40 -18.36 -25.93
CA GLU A 253 -25.44 -19.27 -26.40
C GLU A 253 -26.86 -18.74 -26.14
N MET A 254 -27.04 -17.94 -25.08
CA MET A 254 -28.34 -17.32 -24.75
C MET A 254 -28.69 -16.11 -25.63
N TYR A 255 -27.68 -15.37 -26.11
CA TYR A 255 -27.89 -14.16 -26.93
C TYR A 255 -27.82 -14.40 -28.44
N CYS A 256 -27.30 -15.55 -28.88
CA CYS A 256 -27.23 -15.88 -30.31
C CYS A 256 -27.65 -17.34 -30.54
N PRO A 257 -28.96 -17.66 -30.57
CA PRO A 257 -29.39 -18.99 -30.95
C PRO A 257 -28.93 -19.29 -32.38
N PRO A 258 -28.45 -20.51 -32.68
CA PRO A 258 -28.07 -20.86 -34.04
C PRO A 258 -29.26 -20.67 -34.97
N SER A 259 -29.06 -19.95 -36.07
CA SER A 259 -30.05 -19.82 -37.12
C SER A 259 -30.42 -21.21 -37.64
N VAL A 260 -31.72 -21.46 -37.77
CA VAL A 260 -32.37 -22.75 -38.11
C VAL A 260 -31.96 -23.33 -39.49
N SER A 261 -30.99 -22.72 -40.18
CA SER A 261 -30.55 -23.10 -41.53
C SER A 261 -29.53 -24.25 -41.59
N GLU A 262 -28.89 -24.65 -40.49
CA GLU A 262 -27.87 -25.72 -40.52
C GLU A 262 -28.40 -27.13 -40.19
N MET A 263 -29.65 -27.28 -39.75
CA MET A 263 -30.18 -28.58 -39.31
C MET A 263 -30.89 -29.39 -40.42
N SER A 264 -31.10 -28.82 -41.61
CA SER A 264 -31.68 -29.54 -42.75
C SER A 264 -30.66 -30.43 -43.49
N SER A 265 -29.36 -30.13 -43.43
CA SER A 265 -28.36 -30.88 -44.22
C SER A 265 -27.94 -32.24 -43.63
N GLN A 266 -28.41 -32.63 -42.44
CA GLN A 266 -28.08 -33.93 -41.82
C GLN A 266 -29.25 -34.92 -41.80
N ARG A 267 -30.48 -34.48 -42.16
CA ARG A 267 -31.65 -35.39 -42.18
C ARG A 267 -31.86 -36.08 -43.54
N ASP A 268 -31.29 -35.55 -44.63
CA ASP A 268 -31.38 -36.17 -45.96
C ASP A 268 -30.39 -37.34 -46.21
N LYS A 269 -29.49 -37.65 -45.26
CA LYS A 269 -28.51 -38.75 -45.43
C LYS A 269 -28.89 -40.06 -44.74
N ALA A 270 -30.04 -40.10 -44.05
CA ALA A 270 -30.47 -41.26 -43.28
C ALA A 270 -31.60 -42.07 -43.94
N GLU A 271 -32.17 -41.62 -45.06
CA GLU A 271 -33.30 -42.30 -45.68
C GLU A 271 -33.15 -42.36 -47.21
N MET A 272 -32.47 -43.39 -47.72
CA MET A 272 -32.86 -43.98 -48.99
C MET A 272 -32.42 -45.47 -49.03
N PRO A 273 -33.24 -46.34 -49.66
CA PRO A 273 -33.33 -47.78 -49.39
C PRO A 273 -32.26 -48.64 -50.05
#